data_AF-A0A1B6JBC7-F1
#
_entry.id   AF-A0A1B6JBC7-F1
#
_cell.length_a   1.000
_cell.length_b   1.000
_cell.length_c   1.000
_cell.angle_alpha   90.00
_cell.angle_beta   90.00
_cell.angle_gamma   90.00
#
_symmetry.space_group_name_H-M   'P 1'
#
loop_
_entity.id
_entity.type
_entity.pdbx_description
1 polymer ?
#
loop_
_entity_poly.entity_id
_entity_poly.type
_entity_poly.pdbx_seq_one_letter_code
_entity_poly.pdbx_strand_id
1 'polypeptide(L)'
;MNQVLSEQPADTWDSFPLFQILNDYLRTDDNLKNGRFHQQLRDTFAPLVVRYVDLMESSIAQSIHKGFEKERWEIKGNGCATSEDLFWKLDALQSFIRDLHWPDAEFRQHLEQRLKLMACDMIESCIQRTENAFQQWLKKGTFISTDYIIPSEMCAMVNVILDAKNQSFKLCAVDGVDVHQYHTKIDDLIEKTSAAMSQGMISKLVAVLETTLSKLGRYDEGSLIGSILSFTNVSGSGKDMGHAYVNFTRNCLEQIRSKVNDDLWILNFFEQWYTAQIQLLCNWLSERLDHSLHVYQCTCLAHIVKKLYSDFELHGVTEDKLLSKTYQTVSQRMQTEEATCALTESSVRDQDSEEYGDAGADDDGDRSKPKVTIRETL
;
A
#
# COMPACT_ATOMS: atom_id res chain seq x y z
N MET A 1 -33.86 -28.68 -35.61
CA MET A 1 -32.82 -28.38 -34.60
C MET A 1 -31.54 -29.15 -34.89
N ASN A 2 -31.53 -30.49 -34.77
CA ASN A 2 -30.30 -31.29 -34.94
C ASN A 2 -29.60 -31.07 -36.28
N GLN A 3 -30.34 -30.98 -37.39
CA GLN A 3 -29.77 -30.70 -38.71
C GLN A 3 -29.06 -29.34 -38.77
N VAL A 4 -29.67 -28.31 -38.18
CA VAL A 4 -29.10 -26.95 -38.11
C VAL A 4 -27.87 -26.92 -37.20
N LEU A 5 -27.90 -27.62 -36.06
CA LEU A 5 -26.75 -27.75 -35.16
C LEU A 5 -25.61 -28.55 -35.78
N SER A 6 -25.89 -29.57 -36.61
CA SER A 6 -24.87 -30.33 -37.32
C SER A 6 -24.20 -29.56 -38.46
N GLU A 7 -24.84 -28.50 -38.94
CA GLU A 7 -24.30 -27.60 -39.97
C GLU A 7 -23.50 -26.43 -39.35
N GLN A 8 -23.51 -26.28 -38.02
CA GLN A 8 -22.73 -25.24 -37.35
C GLN A 8 -21.22 -25.56 -37.42
N PRO A 9 -20.37 -24.56 -37.69
CA PRO A 9 -18.93 -24.74 -37.60
C PRO A 9 -18.51 -25.15 -36.19
N ALA A 10 -17.40 -25.90 -36.08
CA ALA A 10 -16.83 -26.27 -34.79
C ALA A 10 -16.47 -25.02 -33.95
N ASP A 11 -16.59 -25.15 -32.63
CA ASP A 11 -16.29 -24.09 -31.65
C ASP A 11 -17.08 -22.77 -31.89
N THR A 12 -18.34 -22.90 -32.33
CA THR A 12 -19.32 -21.79 -32.40
C THR A 12 -20.37 -21.90 -31.29
N TRP A 13 -20.75 -20.74 -30.73
CA TRP A 13 -21.56 -20.66 -29.51
C TRP A 13 -22.90 -19.93 -29.71
N ASP A 14 -23.20 -19.54 -30.96
CA ASP A 14 -24.39 -18.76 -31.33
C ASP A 14 -25.71 -19.49 -31.06
N SER A 15 -25.64 -20.81 -30.83
CA SER A 15 -26.79 -21.65 -30.48
C SER A 15 -27.13 -21.63 -29.00
N PHE A 16 -26.29 -21.11 -28.10
CA PHE A 16 -26.58 -21.07 -26.66
C PHE A 16 -27.78 -20.19 -26.28
N PRO A 17 -28.00 -18.99 -26.87
CA PRO A 17 -29.22 -18.22 -26.63
C PRO A 17 -30.49 -18.99 -27.01
N LEU A 18 -30.44 -19.79 -28.08
CA LEU A 18 -31.55 -20.65 -28.47
C LEU A 18 -31.80 -21.74 -27.42
N PHE A 19 -30.75 -22.37 -26.92
CA PHE A 19 -30.87 -23.32 -25.80
C PHE A 19 -31.52 -22.68 -24.59
N GLN A 20 -31.06 -21.50 -24.17
CA GLN A 20 -31.58 -20.80 -22.99
C GLN A 20 -33.07 -20.52 -23.12
N ILE A 21 -33.52 -19.95 -24.25
CA ILE A 21 -34.94 -19.66 -24.51
C ILE A 21 -35.78 -20.93 -24.44
N LEU A 22 -35.32 -22.02 -25.09
CA LEU A 22 -36.06 -23.28 -25.11
C LEU A 22 -36.09 -23.95 -23.74
N ASN A 23 -34.97 -23.95 -23.02
CA ASN A 23 -34.86 -24.52 -21.69
C ASN A 23 -35.77 -23.78 -20.70
N ASP A 24 -35.77 -22.44 -20.72
CA ASP A 24 -36.63 -21.65 -19.84
C ASP A 24 -38.11 -21.87 -20.13
N TYR A 25 -38.50 -21.97 -21.41
CA TYR A 25 -39.87 -22.34 -21.77
C TYR A 25 -40.24 -23.74 -21.23
N LEU A 26 -39.43 -24.76 -21.55
CA LEU A 26 -39.71 -26.16 -21.17
C LEU A 26 -39.71 -26.38 -19.67
N ARG A 27 -38.93 -25.62 -18.91
CA ARG A 27 -38.86 -25.73 -17.45
C ARG A 27 -40.10 -25.17 -16.73
N THR A 28 -40.84 -24.27 -17.37
CA THR A 28 -42.06 -23.66 -16.81
C THR A 28 -43.32 -24.49 -17.00
N ASP A 29 -43.31 -25.46 -17.91
CA ASP A 29 -44.46 -26.34 -18.19
C ASP A 29 -44.25 -27.73 -17.58
N ASP A 30 -45.09 -28.11 -16.61
CA ASP A 30 -45.01 -29.40 -15.90
C ASP A 30 -45.17 -30.63 -16.81
N ASN A 31 -45.83 -30.49 -17.97
CA ASN A 31 -46.00 -31.59 -18.92
C ASN A 31 -44.81 -31.77 -19.87
N LEU A 32 -44.03 -30.71 -20.08
CA LEU A 32 -42.89 -30.70 -20.99
C LEU A 32 -41.55 -30.81 -20.26
N LYS A 33 -41.50 -30.37 -19.01
CA LYS A 33 -40.34 -30.48 -18.14
C LYS A 33 -39.94 -31.94 -17.99
N ASN A 34 -38.67 -32.19 -18.30
CA ASN A 34 -38.05 -33.53 -18.29
C ASN A 34 -38.66 -34.53 -19.29
N GLY A 35 -39.48 -34.07 -20.23
CA GLY A 35 -39.97 -34.87 -21.34
C GLY A 35 -38.88 -35.20 -22.37
N ARG A 36 -39.21 -36.05 -23.35
CA ARG A 36 -38.25 -36.56 -24.34
C ARG A 36 -37.49 -35.46 -25.10
N PHE A 37 -38.18 -34.39 -25.50
CA PHE A 37 -37.55 -33.27 -26.21
C PHE A 37 -36.61 -32.49 -25.29
N HIS A 38 -36.97 -32.28 -24.02
CA HIS A 38 -36.13 -31.59 -23.04
C HIS A 38 -34.85 -32.37 -22.75
N GLN A 39 -34.94 -33.71 -22.66
CA GLN A 39 -33.78 -34.59 -22.52
C GLN A 39 -32.89 -34.53 -23.77
N GLN A 40 -33.46 -34.62 -24.96
CA GLN A 40 -32.69 -34.52 -26.21
C GLN A 40 -31.98 -33.16 -26.35
N LEU A 41 -32.64 -32.07 -25.97
CA LEU A 41 -32.08 -30.73 -25.96
C LEU A 41 -30.85 -30.67 -25.02
N ARG A 42 -31.01 -31.16 -23.78
CA ARG A 42 -29.93 -31.26 -22.81
C ARG A 42 -28.75 -32.06 -23.36
N ASP A 43 -29.00 -33.26 -23.85
CA ASP A 43 -27.95 -34.19 -24.28
C ASP A 43 -27.17 -33.66 -25.50
N THR A 44 -27.84 -32.86 -26.35
CA THR A 44 -27.20 -32.21 -27.51
C THR A 44 -26.27 -31.06 -27.09
N PHE A 45 -26.69 -30.24 -26.12
CA PHE A 45 -25.93 -29.05 -25.70
C PHE A 45 -24.89 -29.33 -24.62
N ALA A 46 -25.00 -30.44 -23.87
CA ALA A 46 -24.07 -30.79 -22.80
C ALA A 46 -22.59 -30.81 -23.26
N PRO A 47 -22.21 -31.51 -24.34
CA PRO A 47 -20.83 -31.52 -24.81
C PRO A 47 -20.37 -30.14 -25.33
N LEU A 48 -21.28 -29.31 -25.85
CA LEU A 48 -20.95 -27.96 -26.31
C LEU A 48 -20.61 -27.03 -25.14
N VAL A 49 -21.40 -27.10 -24.06
CA VAL A 49 -21.14 -26.33 -22.83
C VAL A 49 -19.80 -26.74 -22.20
N VAL A 50 -19.53 -28.05 -22.13
CA VAL A 50 -18.23 -28.56 -21.61
C VAL A 50 -17.08 -28.02 -22.45
N ARG A 51 -17.18 -28.14 -23.78
CA ARG A 51 -16.16 -27.65 -24.72
C ARG A 51 -15.94 -26.14 -24.61
N TYR A 52 -17.01 -25.36 -24.45
CA TYR A 52 -16.92 -23.91 -24.24
C TYR A 52 -16.15 -23.59 -22.96
N VAL A 53 -16.48 -24.24 -21.84
CA VAL A 53 -15.76 -24.06 -20.57
C VAL A 53 -14.29 -24.44 -20.70
N ASP A 54 -13.96 -25.56 -21.34
CA ASP A 54 -12.55 -25.98 -21.57
C ASP A 54 -11.74 -24.91 -22.34
N LEU A 55 -12.34 -24.32 -23.37
CA LEU A 55 -11.71 -23.30 -24.19
C LEU A 55 -11.57 -21.98 -23.45
N MET A 56 -12.58 -21.60 -22.67
CA MET A 56 -12.52 -20.41 -21.82
C MET A 56 -11.46 -20.55 -20.73
N GLU A 57 -11.38 -21.70 -20.07
CA GLU A 57 -10.33 -22.04 -19.10
C GLU A 57 -8.94 -21.84 -19.70
N SER A 58 -8.71 -22.44 -20.87
CA SER A 58 -7.43 -22.32 -21.61
C SER A 58 -7.12 -20.88 -22.02
N SER A 59 -8.14 -20.14 -22.48
CA SER A 59 -8.03 -18.75 -22.91
C SER A 59 -7.69 -17.82 -21.75
N ILE A 60 -8.37 -17.98 -20.61
CA ILE A 60 -8.13 -17.21 -19.38
C ILE A 60 -6.72 -17.50 -18.84
N ALA A 61 -6.32 -18.77 -18.74
CA ALA A 61 -4.99 -19.16 -18.29
C ALA A 61 -3.88 -18.56 -19.16
N GLN A 62 -4.05 -18.59 -20.48
CA GLN A 62 -3.09 -18.01 -21.41
C GLN A 62 -3.05 -16.47 -21.32
N SER A 63 -4.20 -15.83 -21.09
CA SER A 63 -4.34 -14.38 -20.90
C SER A 63 -3.58 -13.92 -19.65
N ILE A 64 -3.73 -14.63 -18.52
CA ILE A 64 -2.96 -14.37 -17.30
C ILE A 64 -1.46 -14.44 -17.58
N HIS A 65 -1.01 -15.53 -18.20
CA HIS A 65 0.41 -15.76 -18.43
C HIS A 65 1.04 -14.64 -19.27
N LYS A 66 0.47 -14.37 -20.44
CA LYS A 66 0.99 -13.35 -21.38
C LYS A 66 0.74 -11.92 -20.89
N GLY A 67 -0.35 -11.70 -20.18
CA GLY A 67 -0.75 -10.39 -19.64
C GLY A 67 0.25 -9.91 -18.60
N PHE A 68 0.49 -10.72 -17.56
CA PHE A 68 1.42 -10.35 -16.47
C PHE A 68 2.88 -10.23 -16.92
N GLU A 69 3.31 -10.95 -17.96
CA GLU A 69 4.66 -10.76 -18.54
C GLU A 69 4.86 -9.37 -19.16
N LYS A 70 3.79 -8.76 -19.67
CA LYS A 70 3.83 -7.45 -20.35
C LYS A 70 3.19 -6.34 -19.52
N GLU A 71 2.78 -6.65 -18.30
CA GLU A 71 2.05 -5.74 -17.44
C GLU A 71 2.94 -4.56 -17.02
N ARG A 72 2.38 -3.36 -17.14
CA ARG A 72 3.04 -2.11 -16.75
C ARG A 72 2.69 -1.71 -15.33
N TRP A 73 1.68 -2.34 -14.75
CA TRP A 73 1.20 -2.06 -13.39
C TRP A 73 0.65 -0.64 -13.25
N GLU A 74 0.04 -0.13 -14.33
CA GLU A 74 -0.76 1.08 -14.30
C GLU A 74 -2.09 0.77 -13.59
N ILE A 75 -2.50 1.67 -12.69
CA ILE A 75 -3.75 1.50 -11.94
C ILE A 75 -4.92 1.61 -12.91
N LYS A 76 -5.72 0.55 -12.98
CA LYS A 76 -6.93 0.48 -13.79
C LYS A 76 -7.99 -0.28 -13.01
N GLY A 77 -9.16 0.34 -12.83
CA GLY A 77 -10.23 -0.23 -12.02
C GLY A 77 -9.77 -0.48 -10.58
N ASN A 78 -9.95 -1.72 -10.12
CA ASN A 78 -9.57 -2.15 -8.78
C ASN A 78 -8.17 -2.75 -8.71
N GLY A 79 -7.39 -2.76 -9.80
CA GLY A 79 -6.05 -3.33 -9.84
C GLY A 79 -5.25 -2.84 -11.04
N CYS A 80 -4.93 -3.76 -11.94
CA CYS A 80 -4.25 -3.47 -13.21
C CYS A 80 -5.05 -4.00 -14.40
N ALA A 81 -4.62 -3.68 -15.63
CA ALA A 81 -5.34 -4.09 -16.83
C ALA A 81 -5.53 -5.61 -16.95
N THR A 82 -4.51 -6.39 -16.58
CA THR A 82 -4.56 -7.85 -16.65
C THR A 82 -5.49 -8.46 -15.59
N SER A 83 -5.47 -7.96 -14.35
CA SER A 83 -6.33 -8.48 -13.28
C SER A 83 -7.81 -8.16 -13.53
N GLU A 84 -8.10 -6.95 -14.02
CA GLU A 84 -9.47 -6.54 -14.36
C GLU A 84 -10.07 -7.42 -15.45
N ASP A 85 -9.31 -7.66 -16.54
CA ASP A 85 -9.74 -8.54 -17.62
C ASP A 85 -9.95 -9.98 -17.14
N LEU A 86 -9.07 -10.48 -16.25
CA LEU A 86 -9.23 -11.79 -15.62
C LEU A 86 -10.55 -11.89 -14.85
N PHE A 87 -10.77 -11.00 -13.89
CA PHE A 87 -11.95 -11.08 -13.02
C PHE A 87 -13.23 -10.86 -13.80
N TRP A 88 -13.22 -9.96 -14.78
CA TRP A 88 -14.34 -9.77 -15.69
C TRP A 88 -14.67 -11.04 -16.50
N LYS A 89 -13.66 -11.74 -17.03
CA LYS A 89 -13.87 -13.01 -17.77
C LYS A 89 -14.43 -14.11 -16.87
N LEU A 90 -13.94 -14.22 -15.63
CA LEU A 90 -14.44 -15.20 -14.67
C LEU A 90 -15.91 -14.92 -14.31
N ASP A 91 -16.24 -13.67 -14.00
CA ASP A 91 -17.63 -13.26 -13.69
C ASP A 91 -18.58 -13.46 -14.88
N ALA A 92 -18.14 -13.09 -16.09
CA ALA A 92 -18.92 -13.29 -17.30
C ALA A 92 -19.19 -14.77 -17.58
N LEU A 93 -18.19 -15.64 -17.38
CA LEU A 93 -18.33 -17.07 -17.55
C LEU A 93 -19.26 -17.69 -16.49
N GLN A 94 -19.13 -17.29 -15.23
CA GLN A 94 -20.03 -17.76 -14.18
C GLN A 94 -21.47 -17.31 -14.42
N SER A 95 -21.67 -16.06 -14.84
CA SER A 95 -22.98 -15.53 -15.18
C SER A 95 -23.58 -16.27 -16.37
N PHE A 96 -22.81 -16.49 -17.44
CA PHE A 96 -23.25 -17.27 -18.60
C PHE A 96 -23.75 -18.66 -18.19
N ILE A 97 -22.99 -19.39 -17.36
CA ILE A 97 -23.35 -20.75 -16.97
C ILE A 97 -24.57 -20.79 -16.04
N ARG A 98 -24.67 -19.83 -15.11
CA ARG A 98 -25.86 -19.68 -14.25
C ARG A 98 -27.11 -19.44 -15.09
N ASP A 99 -27.01 -18.58 -16.09
CA ASP A 99 -28.13 -18.15 -16.94
C ASP A 99 -28.60 -19.25 -17.91
N LEU A 100 -27.81 -20.32 -18.12
CA LEU A 100 -28.25 -21.51 -18.85
C LEU A 100 -29.38 -22.26 -18.13
N HIS A 101 -29.56 -22.07 -16.81
CA HIS A 101 -30.57 -22.76 -15.99
C HIS A 101 -30.58 -24.28 -16.19
N TRP A 102 -29.40 -24.90 -16.26
CA TRP A 102 -29.24 -26.27 -16.71
C TRP A 102 -30.19 -27.23 -15.98
N PRO A 103 -31.06 -28.00 -16.67
CA PRO A 103 -32.18 -28.68 -16.01
C PRO A 103 -31.74 -29.87 -15.13
N ASP A 104 -30.62 -30.51 -15.47
CA ASP A 104 -30.07 -31.65 -14.77
C ASP A 104 -29.27 -31.23 -13.54
N ALA A 105 -29.69 -31.66 -12.35
CA ALA A 105 -29.07 -31.21 -11.11
C ALA A 105 -27.62 -31.70 -10.95
N GLU A 106 -27.33 -32.95 -11.34
CA GLU A 106 -25.98 -33.53 -11.22
C GLU A 106 -24.99 -32.83 -12.15
N PHE A 107 -25.34 -32.66 -13.43
CA PHE A 107 -24.49 -31.96 -14.37
C PHE A 107 -24.31 -30.49 -14.00
N ARG A 108 -25.38 -29.82 -13.52
CA ARG A 108 -25.28 -28.43 -13.06
C ARG A 108 -24.29 -28.31 -11.89
N GLN A 109 -24.40 -29.18 -10.89
CA GLN A 109 -23.47 -29.21 -9.75
C GLN A 109 -22.03 -29.47 -10.21
N HIS A 110 -21.82 -30.42 -11.12
CA HIS A 110 -20.49 -30.70 -11.67
C HIS A 110 -19.89 -29.48 -12.40
N LEU A 111 -20.71 -28.80 -13.20
CA LEU A 111 -20.30 -27.61 -13.94
C LEU A 111 -19.97 -26.44 -13.00
N GLU A 112 -20.81 -26.18 -12.00
CA GLU A 112 -20.57 -25.18 -10.95
C GLU A 112 -19.29 -25.49 -10.16
N GLN A 113 -19.09 -26.74 -9.74
CA GLN A 113 -17.88 -27.17 -9.05
C GLN A 113 -16.64 -26.94 -9.90
N ARG A 114 -16.71 -27.27 -11.19
CA ARG A 114 -15.61 -27.05 -12.12
C ARG A 114 -15.27 -25.57 -12.29
N LEU A 115 -16.27 -24.70 -12.46
CA LEU A 115 -16.06 -23.25 -12.56
C LEU A 115 -15.41 -22.67 -11.30
N LYS A 116 -15.80 -23.16 -10.13
CA LYS A 116 -15.20 -22.75 -8.85
C LYS A 116 -13.73 -23.14 -8.78
N LEU A 117 -13.40 -24.39 -9.08
CA LEU A 117 -12.00 -24.86 -9.09
C LEU A 117 -11.15 -24.04 -10.06
N MET A 118 -11.65 -23.84 -11.28
CA MET A 118 -10.99 -22.99 -12.26
C MET A 118 -10.83 -21.55 -11.76
N ALA A 119 -11.87 -20.93 -11.18
CA ALA A 119 -11.76 -19.57 -10.64
C ALA A 119 -10.69 -19.48 -9.53
N CYS A 120 -10.67 -20.45 -8.60
CA CYS A 120 -9.65 -20.54 -7.55
C CYS A 120 -8.24 -20.64 -8.14
N ASP A 121 -8.01 -21.53 -9.10
CA ASP A 121 -6.69 -21.73 -9.71
C ASP A 121 -6.22 -20.46 -10.45
N MET A 122 -7.13 -19.78 -11.14
CA MET A 122 -6.82 -18.53 -11.85
C MET A 122 -6.54 -17.37 -10.88
N ILE A 123 -7.29 -17.26 -9.78
CA ILE A 123 -7.04 -16.28 -8.71
C ILE A 123 -5.69 -16.57 -8.04
N GLU A 124 -5.40 -17.83 -7.70
CA GLU A 124 -4.12 -18.25 -7.12
C GLU A 124 -2.95 -17.88 -8.04
N SER A 125 -3.07 -18.16 -9.35
CA SER A 125 -2.05 -17.78 -10.33
C SER A 125 -1.85 -16.26 -10.43
N CYS A 126 -2.94 -15.49 -10.37
CA CYS A 126 -2.91 -14.03 -10.35
C CYS A 126 -2.17 -13.50 -9.12
N ILE A 127 -2.48 -14.01 -7.93
CA ILE A 127 -1.82 -13.63 -6.66
C ILE A 127 -0.33 -13.94 -6.72
N GLN A 128 0.05 -15.16 -7.10
CA GLN A 128 1.46 -15.58 -7.16
C GLN A 128 2.27 -14.75 -8.16
N ARG A 129 1.71 -14.41 -9.32
CA ARG A 129 2.38 -13.56 -10.32
C ARG A 129 2.56 -12.13 -9.82
N THR A 130 1.53 -11.59 -9.16
CA THR A 130 1.56 -10.26 -8.56
C THR A 130 2.60 -10.18 -7.45
N GLU A 131 2.64 -11.18 -6.56
CA GLU A 131 3.66 -11.27 -5.51
C GLU A 131 5.07 -11.32 -6.10
N ASN A 132 5.30 -12.18 -7.10
CA ASN A 132 6.61 -12.28 -7.74
C ASN A 132 7.06 -10.96 -8.37
N ALA A 133 6.16 -10.24 -9.05
CA ALA A 133 6.45 -8.92 -9.60
C ALA A 133 6.75 -7.89 -8.51
N PHE A 134 5.96 -7.90 -7.42
CA PHE A 134 6.17 -7.01 -6.28
C PHE A 134 7.52 -7.23 -5.60
N GLN A 135 7.91 -8.49 -5.38
CA GLN A 135 9.20 -8.84 -4.80
C GLN A 135 10.37 -8.38 -5.69
N GLN A 136 10.21 -8.41 -7.02
CA GLN A 136 11.20 -7.85 -7.94
C GLN A 136 11.31 -6.33 -7.81
N TRP A 137 10.18 -5.62 -7.68
CA TRP A 137 10.16 -4.18 -7.46
C TRP A 137 10.76 -3.77 -6.12
N LEU A 138 10.45 -4.50 -5.04
CA LEU A 138 11.09 -4.29 -3.74
C LEU A 138 12.62 -4.39 -3.81
N LYS A 139 13.14 -5.35 -4.58
CA LYS A 139 14.58 -5.51 -4.77
C LYS A 139 15.18 -4.45 -5.69
N LYS A 140 14.39 -3.90 -6.62
CA LYS A 140 14.80 -2.90 -7.61
C LYS A 140 14.82 -1.50 -6.98
N GLY A 141 15.89 -1.18 -6.26
CA GLY A 141 16.13 0.17 -5.74
C GLY A 141 17.29 0.22 -4.74
N THR A 142 18.37 0.90 -5.12
CA THR A 142 19.64 0.98 -4.36
C THR A 142 19.76 2.25 -3.51
N PHE A 143 18.94 3.26 -3.74
CA PHE A 143 19.03 4.52 -2.99
C PHE A 143 17.85 4.69 -2.04
N ILE A 144 18.14 4.48 -0.76
CA ILE A 144 17.21 4.74 0.35
C ILE A 144 17.51 6.18 0.81
N SER A 145 16.71 7.14 0.35
CA SER A 145 16.84 8.56 0.72
C SER A 145 15.46 9.18 0.99
N THR A 146 15.45 10.40 1.52
CA THR A 146 14.23 11.20 1.72
C THR A 146 13.56 11.65 0.41
N ASP A 147 14.18 11.38 -0.75
CA ASP A 147 13.56 11.62 -2.07
C ASP A 147 12.78 10.38 -2.56
N TYR A 148 12.85 9.28 -1.83
CA TYR A 148 12.11 8.07 -2.15
C TYR A 148 10.61 8.31 -2.02
N ILE A 149 9.84 7.87 -3.02
CA ILE A 149 8.38 7.83 -2.99
C ILE A 149 7.98 6.44 -3.43
N ILE A 150 6.95 5.88 -2.79
CA ILE A 150 6.40 4.58 -3.17
C ILE A 150 5.95 4.62 -4.63
N PRO A 151 6.47 3.73 -5.50
CA PRO A 151 6.03 3.65 -6.88
C PRO A 151 4.53 3.33 -6.97
N SER A 152 3.83 3.99 -7.91
CA SER A 152 2.41 3.72 -8.17
C SER A 152 2.13 2.27 -8.56
N GLU A 153 3.10 1.62 -9.19
CA GLU A 153 3.08 0.24 -9.63
C GLU A 153 2.99 -0.72 -8.44
N MET A 154 3.65 -0.40 -7.33
CA MET A 154 3.52 -1.17 -6.10
C MET A 154 2.12 -1.03 -5.49
N CYS A 155 1.53 0.17 -5.53
CA CYS A 155 0.14 0.38 -5.12
C CYS A 155 -0.84 -0.40 -6.01
N ALA A 156 -0.60 -0.45 -7.33
CA ALA A 156 -1.41 -1.24 -8.25
C ALA A 156 -1.36 -2.75 -7.90
N MET A 157 -0.17 -3.29 -7.59
CA MET A 157 -0.01 -4.68 -7.15
C MET A 157 -0.76 -4.96 -5.84
N VAL A 158 -0.68 -4.06 -4.86
CA VAL A 158 -1.45 -4.18 -3.61
C VAL A 158 -2.95 -4.19 -3.91
N ASN A 159 -3.42 -3.30 -4.77
CA ASN A 159 -4.81 -3.26 -5.21
C ASN A 159 -5.27 -4.57 -5.87
N VAL A 160 -4.42 -5.21 -6.69
CA VAL A 160 -4.73 -6.54 -7.26
C VAL A 160 -4.99 -7.59 -6.17
N ILE A 161 -4.19 -7.61 -5.10
CA ILE A 161 -4.39 -8.55 -3.99
C ILE A 161 -5.67 -8.23 -3.20
N LEU A 162 -5.96 -6.95 -2.99
CA LEU A 162 -7.17 -6.49 -2.32
C LEU A 162 -8.43 -6.81 -3.13
N ASP A 163 -8.39 -6.60 -4.45
CA ASP A 163 -9.51 -6.97 -5.32
C ASP A 163 -9.66 -8.49 -5.39
N ALA A 164 -8.57 -9.26 -5.45
CA ALA A 164 -8.64 -10.73 -5.38
C ALA A 164 -9.41 -11.22 -4.14
N LYS A 165 -9.31 -10.52 -3.00
CA LYS A 165 -10.11 -10.78 -1.79
C LYS A 165 -11.60 -10.53 -2.03
N ASN A 166 -11.94 -9.41 -2.64
CA ASN A 166 -13.33 -9.07 -2.94
C ASN A 166 -13.95 -10.04 -3.97
N GLN A 167 -13.15 -10.47 -4.95
CA GLN A 167 -13.58 -11.41 -5.98
C GLN A 167 -13.67 -12.85 -5.44
N SER A 168 -12.78 -13.28 -4.54
CA SER A 168 -12.85 -14.62 -3.94
C SER A 168 -14.17 -14.83 -3.17
N PHE A 169 -14.63 -13.81 -2.45
CA PHE A 169 -15.94 -13.85 -1.78
C PHE A 169 -17.10 -13.95 -2.78
N LYS A 170 -17.07 -13.18 -3.88
CA LYS A 170 -18.16 -13.15 -4.87
C LYS A 170 -18.22 -14.42 -5.72
N LEU A 171 -17.09 -14.84 -6.27
CA LEU A 171 -17.00 -15.92 -7.26
C LEU A 171 -17.15 -17.31 -6.63
N CYS A 172 -16.98 -17.44 -5.32
CA CYS A 172 -16.98 -18.73 -4.64
C CYS A 172 -18.14 -18.88 -3.61
N ALA A 173 -18.89 -17.82 -3.30
CA ALA A 173 -20.11 -17.91 -2.47
C ALA A 173 -21.29 -18.54 -3.24
N VAL A 174 -21.52 -19.84 -3.05
CA VAL A 174 -22.79 -20.50 -3.42
C VAL A 174 -23.16 -21.52 -2.35
N ASP A 175 -24.43 -21.51 -1.95
CA ASP A 175 -25.00 -22.38 -0.91
C ASP A 175 -24.78 -23.88 -1.18
N GLY A 176 -24.29 -24.61 -0.18
CA GLY A 176 -24.71 -26.00 0.06
C GLY A 176 -23.68 -27.12 0.08
N VAL A 177 -22.41 -26.97 -0.34
CA VAL A 177 -21.44 -28.10 -0.31
C VAL A 177 -20.00 -27.65 -0.05
N ASP A 178 -19.38 -28.20 1.01
CA ASP A 178 -17.95 -28.21 1.39
C ASP A 178 -17.12 -26.97 0.97
N VAL A 179 -17.72 -25.80 1.17
CA VAL A 179 -17.21 -24.47 0.78
C VAL A 179 -15.98 -24.08 1.62
N HIS A 180 -15.78 -24.69 2.80
CA HIS A 180 -14.81 -24.17 3.77
C HIS A 180 -13.34 -24.35 3.38
N GLN A 181 -12.92 -25.47 2.79
CA GLN A 181 -11.47 -25.73 2.64
C GLN A 181 -10.79 -24.87 1.56
N TYR A 182 -11.42 -24.68 0.40
CA TYR A 182 -10.82 -23.93 -0.71
C TYR A 182 -10.84 -22.42 -0.49
N HIS A 183 -11.95 -21.90 0.06
CA HIS A 183 -12.01 -20.52 0.51
C HIS A 183 -10.92 -20.24 1.53
N THR A 184 -10.78 -21.12 2.53
CA THR A 184 -9.71 -20.97 3.53
C THR A 184 -8.32 -20.94 2.89
N LYS A 185 -8.06 -21.74 1.84
CA LYS A 185 -6.75 -21.74 1.16
C LYS A 185 -6.48 -20.42 0.43
N ILE A 186 -7.42 -19.92 -0.36
CA ILE A 186 -7.25 -18.66 -1.11
C ILE A 186 -7.21 -17.47 -0.14
N ASP A 187 -8.06 -17.46 0.87
CA ASP A 187 -8.08 -16.39 1.88
C ASP A 187 -6.76 -16.36 2.67
N ASP A 188 -6.25 -17.52 3.10
CA ASP A 188 -4.93 -17.63 3.75
C ASP A 188 -3.78 -17.17 2.83
N LEU A 189 -3.83 -17.52 1.53
CA LEU A 189 -2.85 -17.04 0.55
C LEU A 189 -2.92 -15.52 0.40
N ILE A 190 -4.12 -14.94 0.26
CA ILE A 190 -4.33 -13.49 0.14
C ILE A 190 -3.83 -12.77 1.39
N GLU A 191 -4.19 -13.24 2.58
CA GLU A 191 -3.77 -12.63 3.85
C GLU A 191 -2.25 -12.68 4.00
N LYS A 192 -1.62 -13.82 3.72
CA LYS A 192 -0.16 -13.97 3.75
C LYS A 192 0.53 -13.05 2.75
N THR A 193 0.08 -13.04 1.50
CA THR A 193 0.67 -12.20 0.46
C THR A 193 0.48 -10.71 0.78
N SER A 194 -0.71 -10.29 1.23
CA SER A 194 -0.99 -8.91 1.63
C SER A 194 -0.14 -8.45 2.81
N ALA A 195 0.01 -9.30 3.84
CA ALA A 195 0.88 -9.04 4.97
C ALA A 195 2.36 -8.92 4.54
N ALA A 196 2.84 -9.84 3.69
CA ALA A 196 4.21 -9.81 3.17
C ALA A 196 4.47 -8.55 2.33
N MET A 197 3.51 -8.13 1.50
CA MET A 197 3.62 -6.89 0.73
C MET A 197 3.69 -5.67 1.63
N SER A 198 2.81 -5.60 2.63
CA SER A 198 2.78 -4.52 3.63
C SER A 198 4.13 -4.41 4.36
N GLN A 199 4.63 -5.54 4.87
CA GLN A 199 5.90 -5.58 5.59
C GLN A 199 7.08 -5.19 4.70
N GLY A 200 7.11 -5.61 3.43
CA GLY A 200 8.16 -5.22 2.49
C GLY A 200 8.18 -3.71 2.22
N MET A 201 7.02 -3.08 2.06
CA MET A 201 6.89 -1.63 1.91
C MET A 201 7.30 -0.89 3.19
N ILE A 202 6.79 -1.30 4.35
CA ILE A 202 7.15 -0.71 5.64
C ILE A 202 8.66 -0.79 5.87
N SER A 203 9.28 -1.93 5.58
CA SER A 203 10.73 -2.10 5.71
C SER A 203 11.51 -1.08 4.88
N LYS A 204 11.07 -0.80 3.64
CA LYS A 204 11.70 0.23 2.79
C LYS A 204 11.53 1.63 3.35
N LEU A 205 10.34 1.96 3.85
CA LEU A 205 10.07 3.27 4.43
C LEU A 205 10.85 3.50 5.72
N VAL A 206 10.92 2.49 6.59
CA VAL A 206 11.69 2.54 7.84
C VAL A 206 13.18 2.66 7.56
N ALA A 207 13.71 2.03 6.51
CA ALA A 207 15.11 2.16 6.15
C ALA A 207 15.52 3.62 5.79
N VAL A 208 14.58 4.46 5.35
CA VAL A 208 14.82 5.91 5.14
C VAL A 208 15.05 6.61 6.48
N LEU A 209 14.29 6.22 7.52
CA LEU A 209 14.50 6.71 8.87
C LEU A 209 15.83 6.21 9.43
N GLU A 210 16.17 4.93 9.28
CA GLU A 210 17.46 4.38 9.69
C GLU A 210 18.63 5.16 9.07
N THR A 211 18.53 5.46 7.78
CA THR A 211 19.53 6.27 7.06
C THR A 211 19.62 7.70 7.62
N THR A 212 18.48 8.28 7.99
CA THR A 212 18.40 9.62 8.60
C THR A 212 19.05 9.62 10.00
N LEU A 213 18.72 8.63 10.83
CA LEU A 213 19.28 8.45 12.17
C LEU A 213 20.78 8.13 12.13
N SER A 214 21.24 7.36 11.16
CA SER A 214 22.67 7.09 10.94
C SER A 214 23.46 8.38 10.64
N LYS A 215 22.87 9.31 9.86
CA LYS A 215 23.48 10.63 9.63
C LYS A 215 23.52 11.47 10.91
N LEU A 216 22.49 11.38 11.75
CA LEU A 216 22.46 12.05 13.06
C LEU A 216 23.51 11.51 14.03
N GLY A 217 23.77 10.20 14.03
CA GLY A 217 24.80 9.58 14.88
C GLY A 217 26.23 10.12 14.64
N ARG A 218 26.49 10.82 13.52
CA ARG A 218 27.78 11.48 13.28
C ARG A 218 28.08 12.63 14.25
N TYR A 219 27.05 13.15 14.91
CA TYR A 219 27.13 14.22 15.91
C TYR A 219 27.19 13.69 17.35
N ASP A 220 27.30 12.38 17.55
CA ASP A 220 27.49 11.80 18.89
C ASP A 220 28.83 12.27 19.50
N GLU A 221 28.84 12.45 20.84
CA GLU A 221 30.03 12.83 21.59
C GLU A 221 31.20 11.86 21.34
N GLY A 222 32.39 12.39 21.02
CA GLY A 222 33.57 11.57 20.70
C GLY A 222 33.71 11.16 19.22
N SER A 223 32.76 11.52 18.35
CA SER A 223 32.90 11.37 16.90
C SER A 223 33.98 12.31 16.34
N LEU A 224 34.99 11.76 15.66
CA LEU A 224 36.07 12.50 14.99
C LEU A 224 35.57 13.51 13.94
N ILE A 225 34.36 13.28 13.40
CA ILE A 225 33.73 14.14 12.40
C ILE A 225 32.94 15.28 13.07
N GLY A 226 32.33 15.03 14.23
CA GLY A 226 31.60 16.03 15.01
C GLY A 226 32.51 17.21 15.41
N SER A 227 33.76 16.92 15.74
CA SER A 227 34.78 17.92 16.12
C SER A 227 35.25 18.77 14.93
N ILE A 228 35.16 18.30 13.69
CA ILE A 228 35.54 19.09 12.49
C ILE A 228 34.33 19.88 11.94
N LEU A 229 33.12 19.32 12.02
CA LEU A 229 31.89 19.97 11.54
C LEU A 229 31.34 21.04 12.51
N SER A 230 31.70 20.98 13.80
CA SER A 230 31.40 22.03 14.77
C SER A 230 32.31 23.26 14.62
N PHE A 231 33.53 23.09 14.08
CA PHE A 231 34.53 24.16 13.94
C PHE A 231 34.38 24.99 12.66
N THR A 232 33.62 24.49 11.69
CA THR A 232 33.21 25.27 10.52
C THR A 232 31.74 25.63 10.72
N ASN A 233 31.39 26.92 10.70
CA ASN A 233 30.04 27.47 10.79
C ASN A 233 29.14 27.08 9.58
N VAL A 234 29.28 25.85 9.09
CA VAL A 234 28.71 25.29 7.85
C VAL A 234 27.68 24.19 8.17
N SER A 235 27.48 23.81 9.43
CA SER A 235 26.46 22.82 9.81
C SER A 235 25.11 23.51 10.09
N GLY A 236 24.11 23.28 9.23
CA GLY A 236 22.75 23.83 9.40
C GLY A 236 22.10 23.40 10.73
N SER A 237 20.94 23.93 11.09
CA SER A 237 20.33 23.73 12.42
C SER A 237 19.70 22.34 12.67
N GLY A 238 20.00 21.31 11.87
CA GLY A 238 19.31 20.01 11.88
C GLY A 238 17.87 20.05 11.35
N LYS A 239 17.26 21.24 11.31
CA LYS A 239 15.91 21.51 10.84
C LYS A 239 15.64 21.04 9.41
N ASP A 240 16.58 21.26 8.49
CA ASP A 240 16.43 20.87 7.08
C ASP A 240 16.34 19.34 6.91
N MET A 241 17.11 18.58 7.70
CA MET A 241 17.04 17.12 7.67
C MET A 241 15.72 16.61 8.23
N GLY A 242 15.25 17.20 9.33
CA GLY A 242 13.94 16.90 9.90
C GLY A 242 12.81 17.20 8.90
N HIS A 243 12.87 18.35 8.23
CA HIS A 243 11.91 18.71 7.19
C HIS A 243 11.93 17.76 6.00
N ALA A 244 13.12 17.37 5.52
CA ALA A 244 13.26 16.42 4.42
C ALA A 244 12.60 15.07 4.78
N TYR A 245 12.83 14.55 5.98
CA TYR A 245 12.21 13.31 6.44
C TYR A 245 10.68 13.43 6.60
N VAL A 246 10.19 14.53 7.17
CA VAL A 246 8.74 14.74 7.31
C VAL A 246 8.05 14.87 5.94
N ASN A 247 8.66 15.60 5.00
CA ASN A 247 8.13 15.72 3.64
C ASN A 247 8.11 14.37 2.92
N PHE A 248 9.17 13.57 3.08
CA PHE A 248 9.21 12.18 2.62
C PHE A 248 8.01 11.39 3.14
N THR A 249 7.77 11.41 4.45
CA THR A 249 6.66 10.68 5.07
C THR A 249 5.33 11.14 4.51
N ARG A 250 5.09 12.44 4.41
CA ARG A 250 3.85 13.02 3.86
C ARG A 250 3.60 12.59 2.42
N ASN A 251 4.62 12.67 1.57
CA ASN A 251 4.51 12.26 0.17
C ASN A 251 4.12 10.78 0.07
N CYS A 252 4.69 9.91 0.92
CA CYS A 252 4.34 8.50 0.93
C CYS A 252 2.94 8.22 1.50
N LEU A 253 2.52 8.94 2.55
CA LEU A 253 1.14 8.87 3.09
C LEU A 253 0.11 9.26 2.01
N GLU A 254 0.33 10.38 1.32
CA GLU A 254 -0.53 10.85 0.24
C GLU A 254 -0.54 9.89 -0.96
N GLN A 255 0.63 9.37 -1.35
CA GLN A 255 0.75 8.41 -2.43
C GLN A 255 -0.05 7.13 -2.14
N ILE A 256 0.08 6.55 -0.94
CA ILE A 256 -0.70 5.35 -0.57
C ILE A 256 -2.19 5.68 -0.56
N ARG A 257 -2.59 6.76 0.10
CA ARG A 257 -4.00 7.13 0.25
C ARG A 257 -4.68 7.47 -1.07
N SER A 258 -3.95 8.04 -2.02
CA SER A 258 -4.50 8.40 -3.33
C SER A 258 -4.56 7.24 -4.33
N LYS A 259 -3.79 6.17 -4.09
CA LYS A 259 -3.60 5.07 -5.05
C LYS A 259 -4.11 3.72 -4.58
N VAL A 260 -4.20 3.46 -3.28
CA VAL A 260 -4.73 2.20 -2.73
C VAL A 260 -6.23 2.34 -2.50
N ASN A 261 -7.01 1.31 -2.84
CA ASN A 261 -8.46 1.39 -2.87
C ASN A 261 -9.15 0.99 -1.55
N ASP A 262 -8.46 0.24 -0.68
CA ASP A 262 -9.04 -0.29 0.56
C ASP A 262 -8.63 0.56 1.77
N ASP A 263 -9.60 1.29 2.33
CA ASP A 263 -9.37 2.19 3.48
C ASP A 263 -8.91 1.44 4.74
N LEU A 264 -9.43 0.24 4.98
CA LEU A 264 -9.06 -0.55 6.16
C LEU A 264 -7.62 -1.03 6.05
N TRP A 265 -7.20 -1.47 4.87
CA TRP A 265 -5.81 -1.81 4.59
C TRP A 265 -4.91 -0.59 4.78
N ILE A 266 -5.30 0.59 4.27
CA ILE A 266 -4.53 1.84 4.44
C ILE A 266 -4.33 2.18 5.91
N LEU A 267 -5.40 2.13 6.71
CA LEU A 267 -5.34 2.42 8.15
C LEU A 267 -4.40 1.45 8.88
N ASN A 268 -4.56 0.14 8.65
CA ASN A 268 -3.70 -0.88 9.24
C ASN A 268 -2.22 -0.74 8.81
N PHE A 269 -1.98 -0.39 7.54
CA PHE A 269 -0.64 -0.12 7.04
C PHE A 269 -0.01 1.09 7.74
N PHE A 270 -0.75 2.19 7.89
CA PHE A 270 -0.28 3.39 8.57
C PHE A 270 -0.01 3.16 10.06
N GLU A 271 -0.87 2.41 10.75
CA GLU A 271 -0.64 2.00 12.15
C GLU A 271 0.68 1.23 12.31
N GLN A 272 0.90 0.22 11.47
CA GLN A 272 2.13 -0.59 11.53
C GLN A 272 3.36 0.24 11.18
N TRP A 273 3.27 1.10 10.16
CA TRP A 273 4.39 1.96 9.76
C TRP A 273 4.73 3.00 10.85
N TYR A 274 3.74 3.66 11.44
CA TYR A 274 3.94 4.57 12.57
C TYR A 274 4.61 3.85 13.74
N THR A 275 4.07 2.69 14.12
CA THR A 275 4.60 1.88 15.23
C THR A 275 6.07 1.52 15.01
N ALA A 276 6.43 1.08 13.79
CA ALA A 276 7.81 0.73 13.46
C ALA A 276 8.75 1.95 13.53
N GLN A 277 8.31 3.12 13.05
CA GLN A 277 9.10 4.36 13.13
C GLN A 277 9.33 4.80 14.57
N ILE A 278 8.28 4.82 15.39
CA ILE A 278 8.39 5.19 16.81
C ILE A 278 9.27 4.21 17.58
N GLN A 279 9.19 2.91 17.28
CA GLN A 279 10.07 1.92 17.89
C GLN A 279 11.53 2.16 17.52
N LEU A 280 11.83 2.48 16.26
CA LEU A 280 13.18 2.78 15.82
C LEU A 280 13.75 4.04 16.50
N LEU A 281 12.94 5.10 16.62
CA LEU A 281 13.30 6.31 17.36
C LEU A 281 13.58 6.00 18.84
N CYS A 282 12.73 5.19 19.47
CA CYS A 282 12.91 4.77 20.84
C CYS A 282 14.22 4.01 21.05
N ASN A 283 14.53 3.06 20.17
CA ASN A 283 15.77 2.30 20.22
C ASN A 283 16.99 3.22 20.07
N TRP A 284 16.97 4.10 19.08
CA TRP A 284 18.08 5.03 18.81
C TRP A 284 18.35 5.99 19.97
N LEU A 285 17.28 6.50 20.61
CA LEU A 285 17.40 7.34 21.81
C LEU A 285 17.87 6.53 23.02
N SER A 286 17.45 5.27 23.14
CA SER A 286 17.81 4.39 24.26
C SER A 286 19.30 4.05 24.27
N GLU A 287 19.92 3.92 23.09
CA GLU A 287 21.37 3.74 22.94
C GLU A 287 22.19 4.95 23.45
N ARG A 288 21.53 6.09 23.67
CA ARG A 288 22.14 7.37 24.09
C ARG A 288 21.57 7.83 25.44
N LEU A 289 21.15 6.90 26.30
CA LEU A 289 20.49 7.26 27.56
C LEU A 289 21.35 8.15 28.45
N ASP A 290 22.64 7.87 28.53
CA ASP A 290 23.61 8.51 29.43
C ASP A 290 24.27 9.78 28.83
N HIS A 291 23.94 10.13 27.58
CA HIS A 291 24.51 11.28 26.87
C HIS A 291 23.42 12.28 26.49
N SER A 292 23.71 13.58 26.61
CA SER A 292 22.85 14.63 26.05
C SER A 292 22.94 14.64 24.54
N LEU A 293 21.82 14.90 23.86
CA LEU A 293 21.82 15.02 22.40
C LEU A 293 22.48 16.34 21.98
N HIS A 294 23.24 16.28 20.88
CA HIS A 294 23.73 17.50 20.25
C HIS A 294 22.54 18.34 19.74
N VAL A 295 22.64 19.68 19.79
CA VAL A 295 21.55 20.62 19.40
C VAL A 295 21.00 20.31 18.00
N TYR A 296 21.89 19.96 17.05
CA TYR A 296 21.53 19.48 15.71
C TYR A 296 20.62 18.24 15.72
N GLN A 297 20.96 17.24 16.54
CA GLN A 297 20.20 15.99 16.66
C GLN A 297 18.84 16.28 17.31
N CYS A 298 18.85 17.03 18.42
CA CYS A 298 17.65 17.41 19.16
C CYS A 298 16.65 18.15 18.26
N THR A 299 17.12 19.18 17.53
CA THR A 299 16.26 19.98 16.64
C THR A 299 15.64 19.13 15.53
N CYS A 300 16.42 18.24 14.91
CA CYS A 300 15.92 17.33 13.88
C CYS A 300 14.85 16.36 14.43
N LEU A 301 15.18 15.66 15.52
CA LEU A 301 14.31 14.63 16.11
C LEU A 301 13.04 15.22 16.71
N ALA A 302 13.12 16.38 17.36
CA ALA A 302 11.95 17.08 17.90
C ALA A 302 10.97 17.42 16.78
N HIS A 303 11.46 17.86 15.62
CA HIS A 303 10.62 18.12 14.46
C HIS A 303 9.97 16.84 13.93
N ILE A 304 10.74 15.76 13.75
CA ILE A 304 10.25 14.47 13.27
C ILE A 304 9.17 13.91 14.21
N VAL A 305 9.47 13.78 15.51
CA VAL A 305 8.54 13.19 16.50
C VAL A 305 7.22 13.96 16.57
N LYS A 306 7.27 15.30 16.59
CA LYS A 306 6.07 16.14 16.63
C LYS A 306 5.23 16.00 15.35
N LYS A 307 5.87 15.98 14.18
CA LYS A 307 5.15 15.91 12.90
C LYS A 307 4.66 14.52 12.55
N LEU A 308 5.39 13.46 12.89
CA LEU A 308 4.90 12.09 12.71
C LEU A 308 3.59 11.88 13.47
N TYR A 309 3.49 12.32 14.72
CA TYR A 309 2.25 12.22 15.48
C TYR A 309 1.08 12.89 14.74
N SER A 310 1.23 14.19 14.42
CA SER A 310 0.13 14.97 13.83
C SER A 310 -0.24 14.51 12.42
N ASP A 311 0.74 14.08 11.62
CA ASP A 311 0.50 13.66 10.25
C ASP A 311 -0.20 12.29 10.23
N PHE A 312 0.21 11.32 11.06
CA PHE A 312 -0.48 10.04 11.13
C PHE A 312 -1.87 10.15 11.77
N GLU A 313 -2.06 11.05 12.74
CA GLU A 313 -3.38 11.42 13.28
C GLU A 313 -4.32 11.93 12.18
N LEU A 314 -3.84 12.86 11.34
CA LEU A 314 -4.61 13.39 10.21
C LEU A 314 -5.01 12.29 9.21
N HIS A 315 -4.15 11.27 9.06
CA HIS A 315 -4.42 10.12 8.21
C HIS A 315 -5.26 9.01 8.91
N GLY A 316 -5.76 9.26 10.12
CA GLY A 316 -6.76 8.41 10.78
C GLY A 316 -6.18 7.27 11.63
N VAL A 317 -4.89 7.28 11.94
CA VAL A 317 -4.31 6.38 12.94
C VAL A 317 -4.96 6.69 14.29
N THR A 318 -5.41 5.65 14.99
CA THR A 318 -6.16 5.80 16.23
C THR A 318 -5.28 6.30 17.38
N GLU A 319 -5.90 7.02 18.31
CA GLU A 319 -5.22 7.61 19.46
C GLU A 319 -4.48 6.56 20.33
N ASP A 320 -5.03 5.34 20.49
CA ASP A 320 -4.38 4.27 21.25
C ASP A 320 -3.05 3.82 20.64
N LYS A 321 -2.93 3.89 19.30
CA LYS A 321 -1.68 3.60 18.58
C LYS A 321 -0.73 4.79 18.62
N LEU A 322 -1.25 5.99 18.41
CA LEU A 322 -0.46 7.22 18.44
C LEU A 322 0.18 7.47 19.81
N LEU A 323 -0.60 7.32 20.88
CA LEU A 323 -0.18 7.48 22.28
C LEU A 323 0.34 6.18 22.91
N SER A 324 0.93 5.30 22.10
CA SER A 324 1.59 4.09 22.60
C SER A 324 2.62 4.42 23.70
N LYS A 325 2.86 3.47 24.61
CA LYS A 325 3.89 3.63 25.66
C LYS A 325 5.26 3.98 25.07
N THR A 326 5.61 3.40 23.93
CA THR A 326 6.84 3.69 23.21
C THR A 326 6.90 5.15 22.76
N TYR A 327 5.80 5.68 22.21
CA TYR A 327 5.72 7.10 21.85
C TYR A 327 5.86 8.01 23.07
N GLN A 328 5.19 7.68 24.19
CA GLN A 328 5.27 8.47 25.42
C GLN A 328 6.71 8.54 25.94
N THR A 329 7.44 7.42 25.94
CA THR A 329 8.87 7.38 26.30
C THR A 329 9.71 8.28 25.39
N VAL A 330 9.51 8.19 24.08
CA VAL A 330 10.22 9.04 23.09
C VAL A 330 9.90 10.51 23.31
N SER A 331 8.63 10.86 23.46
CA SER A 331 8.17 12.23 23.66
C SER A 331 8.72 12.85 24.94
N GLN A 332 8.70 12.11 26.06
CA GLN A 332 9.27 12.55 27.34
C GLN A 332 10.79 12.76 27.25
N ARG A 333 11.52 11.84 26.60
CA ARG A 333 12.95 12.00 26.35
C ARG A 333 13.22 13.27 25.54
N MET A 334 12.50 13.46 24.44
CA MET A 334 12.69 14.64 23.59
C MET A 334 12.36 15.95 24.31
N GLN A 335 11.33 16.00 25.16
CA GLN A 335 11.02 17.20 25.95
C GLN A 335 12.17 17.58 26.90
N THR A 336 12.81 16.59 27.53
CA THR A 336 13.99 16.81 28.39
C THR A 336 15.19 17.33 27.60
N GLU A 337 15.43 16.77 26.41
CA GLU A 337 16.52 17.19 25.52
C GLU A 337 16.31 18.60 24.97
N GLU A 338 15.07 18.95 24.58
CA GLU A 338 14.72 20.29 24.11
C GLU A 338 14.95 21.34 25.22
N ALA A 339 14.57 21.02 26.47
CA ALA A 339 14.83 21.90 27.61
C ALA A 339 16.33 22.08 27.87
N THR A 340 17.11 20.99 27.80
CA THR A 340 18.58 21.03 27.97
C THR A 340 19.24 21.87 26.88
N CYS A 341 18.84 21.71 25.62
CA CYS A 341 19.36 22.49 24.49
C CYS A 341 19.01 23.99 24.59
N ALA A 342 17.81 24.32 25.06
CA ALA A 342 17.41 25.71 25.25
C ALA A 342 18.26 26.42 26.33
N LEU A 343 18.62 25.70 27.39
CA LEU A 343 19.48 26.21 28.46
C LEU A 343 20.91 26.44 27.96
N THR A 344 21.47 25.51 27.18
CA THR A 344 22.83 25.68 26.62
C THR A 344 22.88 26.83 25.61
N GLU A 345 21.88 27.01 24.75
CA GLU A 345 21.81 28.18 23.85
C GLU A 345 21.68 29.51 24.61
N SER A 346 20.93 29.55 25.72
CA SER A 346 20.83 30.75 26.55
C SER A 346 22.16 31.10 27.24
N SER A 347 22.90 30.10 27.73
CA SER A 347 24.19 30.31 28.39
C SER A 347 25.30 30.81 27.45
N VAL A 348 25.26 30.43 26.17
CA VAL A 348 26.20 30.94 25.16
C VAL A 348 25.91 32.40 24.83
N ARG A 349 24.62 32.80 24.76
CA ARG A 349 24.24 34.19 24.54
C ARG A 349 24.58 35.10 25.72
N ASP A 350 24.48 34.60 26.94
CA ASP A 350 24.87 35.35 28.15
C ASP A 350 26.39 35.49 28.25
N GLN A 351 27.18 34.48 27.82
CA GLN A 351 28.65 34.60 27.74
C GLN A 351 29.13 35.58 26.67
N ASP A 352 28.51 35.60 25.48
CA ASP A 352 28.81 36.57 24.42
C ASP A 352 28.44 38.02 24.81
N SER A 353 27.52 38.21 25.77
CA SER A 353 27.12 39.54 26.24
C SER A 353 27.91 40.03 27.46
N GLU A 354 28.56 39.14 28.21
CA GLU A 354 29.52 39.52 29.26
C GLU A 354 30.94 39.79 28.72
N GLU A 355 31.33 39.26 27.54
CA GLU A 355 32.67 39.49 26.96
C GLU A 355 32.83 40.87 26.25
N TYR A 356 31.73 41.62 26.07
CA TYR A 356 31.74 43.02 25.58
C TYR A 356 31.33 44.04 26.67
N GLY A 357 31.56 43.70 27.94
CA GLY A 357 31.06 44.44 29.09
C GLY A 357 32.12 45.04 30.02
N ASP A 358 33.41 45.12 29.69
CA ASP A 358 34.36 45.87 30.53
C ASP A 358 35.64 46.28 29.78
N ALA A 359 35.60 47.42 29.10
CA ALA A 359 36.82 48.12 28.71
C ALA A 359 36.58 49.64 28.66
N GLY A 360 36.94 50.30 29.76
CA GLY A 360 37.46 51.67 29.75
C GLY A 360 36.42 52.79 29.73
N ALA A 361 35.94 53.15 30.92
CA ALA A 361 35.52 54.52 31.17
C ALA A 361 36.77 55.40 31.26
N ASP A 362 37.02 56.21 30.22
CA ASP A 362 37.85 57.41 30.35
C ASP A 362 37.19 58.60 29.63
N ASP A 363 37.23 59.68 30.38
CA ASP A 363 36.72 61.04 30.20
C ASP A 363 37.35 61.76 28.99
N ASP A 364 36.55 62.43 28.14
CA ASP A 364 36.74 63.84 27.75
C ASP A 364 35.78 64.32 26.63
N GLY A 365 35.27 65.56 26.79
CA GLY A 365 35.39 66.60 25.75
C GLY A 365 34.38 66.71 24.58
N ASP A 366 33.32 67.48 24.81
CA ASP A 366 32.82 68.61 23.98
C ASP A 366 32.39 68.43 22.49
N ARG A 367 31.11 68.82 22.25
CA ARG A 367 30.56 69.61 21.11
C ARG A 367 30.42 69.02 19.69
N SER A 368 29.15 68.83 19.27
CA SER A 368 28.39 69.74 18.36
C SER A 368 27.34 69.02 17.49
N LYS A 369 26.07 69.46 17.58
CA LYS A 369 25.04 69.34 16.51
C LYS A 369 25.33 70.39 15.41
N PRO A 370 24.56 70.60 14.29
CA PRO A 370 23.35 69.92 13.73
C PRO A 370 23.44 69.68 12.19
N LYS A 371 22.50 69.00 11.47
CA LYS A 371 21.31 69.55 10.76
C LYS A 371 20.70 68.39 9.91
N VAL A 372 19.42 67.99 10.02
CA VAL A 372 18.22 68.40 9.22
C VAL A 372 18.53 68.48 7.69
N THR A 373 17.83 67.86 6.72
CA THR A 373 16.39 68.01 6.35
C THR A 373 15.99 67.12 5.13
N ILE A 374 14.72 66.67 5.12
CA ILE A 374 13.76 66.46 4.00
C ILE A 374 13.91 65.30 2.97
N ARG A 375 13.13 64.24 3.24
CA ARG A 375 12.02 63.63 2.46
C ARG A 375 11.76 64.11 1.01
N GLU A 376 11.61 63.18 0.08
CA GLU A 376 10.59 63.29 -0.97
C GLU A 376 10.09 61.91 -1.38
N THR A 377 8.77 61.77 -1.36
CA THR A 377 8.00 60.61 -1.80
C THR A 377 7.43 60.94 -3.18
N LEU A 378 7.46 59.99 -4.10
CA LEU A 378 6.36 59.71 -5.02
C LEU A 378 6.28 58.20 -5.21
#